data_AF-A0A3G2G6T6-F1
#
_entry.id   AF-A0A3G2G6T6-F1
#
_cell.length_a   1.000
_cell.length_b   1.000
_cell.length_c   1.000
_cell.angle_alpha   90.00
_cell.angle_beta   90.00
_cell.angle_gamma   90.00
#
_symmetry.space_group_name_H-M   'P 1'
#
loop_
_entity.id
_entity.type
_entity.pdbx_description
1 polymer ?
#
loop_
_entity_poly.entity_id
_entity_poly.type
_entity_poly.pdbx_seq_one_letter_code
_entity_poly.pdbx_strand_id
1 'polypeptide(L)'
;MKTIHPDLETVVIYGELFGGGYKHKEVEPVKNAIKVQKGVEYAPHNEFYGFDIKLNGTTYLDTGLVNQIFEETGFFYAKILFQGTLDEALKFPNVFDSKIPAWLGLPEIENNMCEGTIVKTLKTKYFGNGSRVILKNKNEKWTEKSKMVRKDRPAQKEVHFSENAKNIWDEIQKYATVNRLNNVVSKIGEFEPKMIGKAIGLFSQDILEDFEKDFPKVFTTIEKEEQKRINKKLNSLVIDVVKEELMTLKV
;
A
#
# COMPACT_ATOMS: atom_id res chain seq x y z
N MET A 1 -4.43 27.79 0.98
CA MET A 1 -5.23 26.56 1.18
C MET A 1 -6.53 26.78 1.95
N LYS A 2 -6.52 27.30 3.19
CA LYS A 2 -7.78 27.58 3.95
C LYS A 2 -8.75 28.53 3.24
N THR A 3 -8.26 29.47 2.44
CA THR A 3 -9.12 30.34 1.61
C THR A 3 -9.89 29.58 0.54
N ILE A 4 -9.35 28.47 0.04
CA ILE A 4 -9.93 27.64 -1.04
C ILE A 4 -10.73 26.47 -0.44
N HIS A 5 -10.32 25.98 0.73
CA HIS A 5 -10.98 24.93 1.50
C HIS A 5 -11.25 25.46 2.92
N PRO A 6 -12.39 26.13 3.14
CA PRO A 6 -12.72 26.76 4.42
C PRO A 6 -12.79 25.76 5.58
N ASP A 7 -13.33 24.57 5.30
CA ASP A 7 -13.49 23.48 6.28
C ASP A 7 -12.22 22.61 6.42
N LEU A 8 -11.05 23.12 6.03
CA LEU A 8 -9.80 22.37 6.10
C LEU A 8 -9.32 22.24 7.55
N GLU A 9 -9.32 21.00 8.05
CA GLU A 9 -8.85 20.63 9.37
C GLU A 9 -7.51 19.90 9.31
N THR A 10 -7.36 18.95 8.38
CA THR A 10 -6.14 18.13 8.26
C THR A 10 -5.56 18.14 6.85
N VAL A 11 -4.23 18.17 6.79
CA VAL A 11 -3.45 18.04 5.56
C VAL A 11 -2.51 16.86 5.74
N VAL A 12 -2.61 15.87 4.87
CA VAL A 12 -1.71 14.72 4.84
C VAL A 12 -0.85 14.80 3.59
N ILE A 13 0.47 14.85 3.78
CA ILE A 13 1.45 14.80 2.70
C ILE A 13 1.94 13.37 2.56
N TYR A 14 1.73 12.77 1.40
CA TYR A 14 2.24 11.46 1.05
C TYR A 14 3.54 11.59 0.27
N GLY A 15 4.50 10.75 0.63
CA GLY A 15 5.81 10.71 0.00
C GLY A 15 6.53 9.41 0.35
N GLU A 16 7.70 9.23 -0.25
CA GLU A 16 8.59 8.12 0.01
C GLU A 16 9.79 8.62 0.82
N LEU A 17 10.11 7.96 1.94
CA LEU A 17 11.39 8.17 2.61
C LEU A 17 12.47 7.41 1.82
N PHE A 18 13.57 8.06 1.44
CA PHE A 18 14.60 7.45 0.61
C PHE A 18 16.02 7.84 1.05
N GLY A 19 17.02 7.31 0.34
CA GLY A 19 18.43 7.65 0.54
C GLY A 19 19.12 6.84 1.63
N GLY A 20 20.10 7.47 2.27
CA GLY A 20 20.99 6.86 3.27
C GLY A 20 22.07 5.97 2.70
N GLY A 21 22.46 6.20 1.45
CA GLY A 21 23.58 5.51 0.82
C GLY A 21 23.79 5.94 -0.61
N TYR A 22 25.04 6.31 -0.93
CA TYR A 22 25.46 6.75 -2.26
C TYR A 22 26.92 6.36 -2.48
N LYS A 23 27.18 5.41 -3.37
CA LYS A 23 28.50 4.83 -3.63
C LYS A 23 29.15 5.54 -4.81
N HIS A 24 29.67 6.72 -4.54
CA HIS A 24 30.45 7.48 -5.52
C HIS A 24 31.73 8.00 -4.87
N LYS A 25 32.84 8.00 -5.62
CA LYS A 25 34.17 8.40 -5.09
C LYS A 25 34.23 9.86 -4.62
N GLU A 26 33.36 10.69 -5.18
CA GLU A 26 33.29 12.13 -4.90
C GLU A 26 32.22 12.47 -3.84
N VAL A 27 31.53 11.48 -3.29
CA VAL A 27 30.43 11.69 -2.34
C VAL A 27 30.74 10.99 -1.03
N GLU A 28 30.98 11.79 0.00
CA GLU A 28 31.23 11.26 1.34
C GLU A 28 29.96 10.64 1.95
N PRO A 29 30.07 9.45 2.58
CA PRO A 29 28.95 8.86 3.31
C PRO A 29 28.50 9.73 4.49
N VAL A 30 27.19 9.83 4.70
CA VAL A 30 26.62 10.54 5.85
C VAL A 30 26.50 9.58 7.03
N LYS A 31 27.29 9.82 8.09
CA LYS A 31 27.47 8.91 9.25
C LYS A 31 26.19 8.42 9.91
N ASN A 32 25.15 9.26 9.98
CA ASN A 32 23.89 8.94 10.67
C ASN A 32 22.74 8.61 9.70
N ALA A 33 23.02 8.51 8.40
CA ALA A 33 21.98 8.20 7.44
C ALA A 33 21.70 6.70 7.41
N ILE A 34 20.41 6.36 7.36
CA ILE A 34 19.92 4.99 7.38
C ILE A 34 19.57 4.58 5.96
N LYS A 35 20.26 3.58 5.42
CA LYS A 35 19.95 3.06 4.09
C LYS A 35 18.54 2.48 4.03
N VAL A 36 17.63 3.17 3.35
CA VAL A 36 16.20 2.80 3.35
C VAL A 36 15.93 1.58 2.47
N GLN A 37 16.59 1.49 1.31
CA GLN A 37 16.37 0.41 0.36
C GLN A 37 17.67 -0.06 -0.31
N LYS A 38 17.61 -1.26 -0.90
CA LYS A 38 18.68 -1.84 -1.71
C LYS A 38 18.27 -1.78 -3.18
N GLY A 39 19.22 -1.50 -4.08
CA GLY A 39 18.99 -1.53 -5.52
C GLY A 39 19.36 -0.21 -6.18
N VAL A 40 18.52 0.80 -5.99
CA VAL A 40 18.75 2.16 -6.52
C VAL A 40 19.42 3.03 -5.45
N GLU A 41 20.35 3.87 -5.87
CA GLU A 41 21.08 4.80 -5.03
C GLU A 41 20.67 6.23 -5.34
N TYR A 42 20.13 6.93 -4.35
CA TYR A 42 19.44 8.20 -4.58
C TYR A 42 20.17 9.39 -3.98
N ALA A 43 20.62 9.25 -2.72
CA ALA A 43 21.27 10.30 -1.95
C ALA A 43 22.09 9.69 -0.80
N PRO A 44 23.18 10.34 -0.36
CA PRO A 44 23.97 9.87 0.78
C PRO A 44 23.26 10.11 2.12
N HIS A 45 22.38 11.12 2.20
CA HIS A 45 21.53 11.42 3.35
C HIS A 45 20.13 10.80 3.18
N ASN A 46 19.34 10.79 4.26
CA ASN A 46 17.91 10.49 4.18
C ASN A 46 17.14 11.72 3.75
N GLU A 47 16.16 11.54 2.86
CA GLU A 47 15.32 12.62 2.35
C GLU A 47 13.88 12.12 2.13
N PHE A 48 12.91 13.03 2.10
CA PHE A 48 11.50 12.75 1.85
C PHE A 48 11.08 13.23 0.46
N TYR A 49 10.55 12.30 -0.36
CA TYR A 49 10.11 12.56 -1.72
C TYR A 49 8.59 12.64 -1.80
N GLY A 50 8.04 13.84 -1.72
CA GLY A 50 6.59 14.09 -1.75
C GLY A 50 5.96 13.78 -3.12
N PHE A 51 4.77 13.19 -3.15
CA PHE A 51 4.08 12.90 -4.41
C PHE A 51 2.57 13.15 -4.42
N ASP A 52 1.92 13.28 -3.26
CA ASP A 52 0.49 13.62 -3.17
C ASP A 52 0.16 14.38 -1.88
N ILE A 53 -0.90 15.17 -1.92
CA ILE A 53 -1.48 15.82 -0.75
C ILE A 53 -2.95 15.43 -0.67
N LYS A 54 -3.42 15.08 0.53
CA LYS A 54 -4.81 14.73 0.82
C LYS A 54 -5.36 15.62 1.93
N LEU A 55 -6.50 16.23 1.67
CA LEU A 55 -7.21 17.10 2.61
C LEU A 55 -8.28 16.29 3.35
N ASN A 56 -8.40 16.54 4.67
CA ASN A 56 -9.43 15.96 5.54
C ASN A 56 -9.58 14.43 5.41
N GLY A 57 -8.50 13.72 5.05
CA GLY A 57 -8.54 12.28 4.81
C GLY A 57 -9.41 11.82 3.64
N THR A 58 -10.03 12.72 2.87
CA THR A 58 -11.04 12.38 1.84
C THR A 58 -10.63 12.83 0.45
N THR A 59 -10.02 14.00 0.30
CA THR A 59 -9.82 14.63 -1.00
C THR A 59 -8.35 14.70 -1.38
N TYR A 60 -7.94 13.95 -2.40
CA TYR A 60 -6.63 14.15 -3.03
C TYR A 60 -6.63 15.40 -3.92
N LEU A 61 -5.60 16.23 -3.77
CA LEU A 61 -5.39 17.38 -4.63
C LEU A 61 -4.97 16.98 -6.05
N ASP A 62 -5.18 17.91 -6.98
CA ASP A 62 -4.71 17.77 -8.35
C ASP A 62 -3.19 17.87 -8.43
N THR A 63 -2.58 17.11 -9.36
CA THR A 63 -1.12 17.02 -9.49
C THR A 63 -0.47 18.39 -9.72
N GLY A 64 -1.11 19.26 -10.53
CA GLY A 64 -0.59 20.61 -10.77
C GLY A 64 -0.51 21.46 -9.51
N LEU A 65 -1.57 21.41 -8.68
CA LEU A 65 -1.61 22.16 -7.42
C LEU A 65 -0.64 21.57 -6.39
N VAL A 66 -0.53 20.24 -6.32
CA VAL A 66 0.45 19.56 -5.44
C VAL A 66 1.87 20.00 -5.80
N ASN A 67 2.23 19.99 -7.07
CA ASN A 67 3.57 20.38 -7.52
C ASN A 67 3.85 21.85 -7.21
N GLN A 68 2.88 22.74 -7.43
CA GLN A 68 3.01 24.16 -7.08
C GLN A 68 3.26 24.33 -5.58
N ILE A 69 2.48 23.65 -4.73
CA ILE A 69 2.65 23.71 -3.27
C ILE A 69 4.05 23.22 -2.88
N PHE A 70 4.52 22.10 -3.44
CA PHE A 70 5.84 21.58 -3.12
C PHE A 70 6.97 22.51 -3.57
N GLU A 71 6.85 23.14 -4.74
CA GLU A 71 7.81 24.14 -5.22
C GLU A 71 7.86 25.35 -4.28
N GLU A 72 6.69 25.93 -3.95
CA GLU A 72 6.58 27.10 -3.08
C GLU A 72 7.07 26.84 -1.65
N THR A 73 6.97 25.59 -1.18
CA THR A 73 7.37 25.19 0.18
C THR A 73 8.76 24.56 0.26
N GLY A 74 9.42 24.33 -0.87
CA GLY A 74 10.75 23.72 -0.93
C GLY A 74 10.80 22.22 -0.65
N PHE A 75 9.67 21.50 -0.75
CA PHE A 75 9.67 20.04 -0.64
C PHE A 75 10.40 19.40 -1.82
N PHE A 76 11.23 18.40 -1.57
CA PHE A 76 11.70 17.52 -2.64
C PHE A 76 10.54 16.61 -3.08
N TYR A 77 10.21 16.59 -4.38
CA TYR A 77 8.95 16.00 -4.83
C TYR A 77 9.03 15.33 -6.21
N ALA A 78 8.03 14.49 -6.48
CA ALA A 78 7.87 13.77 -7.73
C ALA A 78 7.50 14.68 -8.90
N LYS A 79 8.53 15.13 -9.62
CA LYS A 79 8.41 15.93 -10.84
C LYS A 79 7.73 15.13 -11.96
N ILE A 80 7.00 15.83 -12.81
CA ILE A 80 6.39 15.26 -14.01
C ILE A 80 7.51 14.95 -15.01
N LEU A 81 7.68 13.67 -15.32
CA LEU A 81 8.66 13.20 -16.32
C LEU A 81 8.15 13.37 -17.76
N PHE A 82 6.84 13.19 -17.95
CA PHE A 82 6.16 13.27 -19.23
C PHE A 82 4.68 13.61 -19.02
N GLN A 83 4.12 14.42 -19.91
CA GLN A 83 2.71 14.77 -19.92
C GLN A 83 2.16 14.61 -21.34
N GLY A 84 1.08 13.83 -21.48
CA GLY A 84 0.43 13.56 -22.75
C GLY A 84 -0.87 12.79 -22.54
N THR A 85 -1.36 12.17 -23.60
CA THR A 85 -2.48 11.22 -23.55
C THR A 85 -2.12 9.97 -22.73
N LEU A 86 -3.14 9.19 -22.35
CA LEU A 86 -2.91 7.93 -21.63
C LEU A 86 -2.03 6.97 -22.46
N ASP A 87 -2.29 6.84 -23.76
CA ASP A 87 -1.54 5.95 -24.63
C ASP A 87 -0.07 6.35 -24.77
N GLU A 88 0.21 7.65 -24.85
CA GLU A 88 1.59 8.15 -24.87
C GLU A 88 2.27 7.92 -23.51
N ALA A 89 1.57 8.20 -22.41
CA ALA A 89 2.12 8.01 -21.06
C ALA A 89 2.40 6.53 -20.74
N LEU A 90 1.58 5.60 -21.23
CA LEU A 90 1.79 4.17 -21.09
C LEU A 90 3.00 3.67 -21.91
N LYS A 91 3.34 4.36 -23.01
CA LYS A 91 4.53 4.07 -23.83
C LYS A 91 5.80 4.72 -23.29
N PHE A 92 5.70 5.60 -22.29
CA PHE A 92 6.88 6.22 -21.68
C PHE A 92 7.80 5.14 -21.09
N PRO A 93 9.12 5.20 -21.34
CA PRO A 93 10.05 4.18 -20.88
C PRO A 93 10.03 4.05 -19.36
N ASN A 94 10.05 2.82 -18.85
CA ASN A 94 10.15 2.49 -17.43
C ASN A 94 11.54 1.95 -17.04
N VAL A 95 12.48 1.92 -18.00
CA VAL A 95 13.89 1.57 -17.81
C VAL A 95 14.74 2.76 -18.25
N PHE A 96 15.22 3.49 -17.26
CA PHE A 96 16.19 4.58 -17.41
C PHE A 96 16.87 4.80 -16.05
N ASP A 97 18.02 5.45 -16.03
CA ASP A 97 18.71 5.78 -14.78
C ASP A 97 17.92 6.80 -13.96
N SER A 98 17.88 6.58 -12.64
CA SER A 98 17.19 7.46 -11.71
C SER A 98 17.59 8.92 -11.92
N LYS A 99 16.62 9.82 -12.03
CA LYS A 99 16.85 11.26 -12.19
C LYS A 99 17.09 11.98 -10.86
N ILE A 100 16.79 11.32 -9.74
CA ILE A 100 16.86 11.90 -8.39
C ILE A 100 18.27 12.40 -8.05
N PRO A 101 19.37 11.64 -8.31
CA PRO A 101 20.70 12.15 -8.00
C PRO A 101 21.03 13.45 -8.71
N ALA A 102 20.75 13.53 -10.01
CA ALA A 102 20.97 14.76 -10.78
C ALA A 102 20.13 15.93 -10.25
N TRP A 103 18.87 15.69 -9.85
CA TRP A 103 18.03 16.72 -9.22
C TRP A 103 18.52 17.19 -7.85
N LEU A 104 19.33 16.38 -7.16
CA LEU A 104 20.00 16.73 -5.91
C LEU A 104 21.42 17.28 -6.13
N GLY A 105 21.85 17.46 -7.39
CA GLY A 105 23.20 17.92 -7.71
C GLY A 105 24.31 16.90 -7.41
N LEU A 106 23.97 15.62 -7.35
CA LEU A 106 24.91 14.52 -7.09
C LEU A 106 25.46 13.95 -8.41
N PRO A 107 26.71 13.46 -8.42
CA PRO A 107 27.33 12.86 -9.60
C PRO A 107 26.61 11.57 -9.99
N GLU A 108 26.52 11.27 -11.29
CA GLU A 108 25.80 10.09 -11.78
C GLU A 108 26.39 8.77 -11.27
N ILE A 109 25.52 7.79 -11.01
CA ILE A 109 25.92 6.41 -10.73
C ILE A 109 25.60 5.58 -11.96
N GLU A 110 26.61 4.89 -12.48
CA GLU A 110 26.45 4.01 -13.64
C GLU A 110 25.47 2.86 -13.33
N ASN A 111 24.55 2.58 -14.27
CA ASN A 111 23.55 1.52 -14.17
C ASN A 111 22.58 1.64 -12.96
N ASN A 112 22.33 2.87 -12.50
CA ASN A 112 21.42 3.17 -11.39
C ASN A 112 19.95 3.24 -11.84
N MET A 113 19.48 2.16 -12.46
CA MET A 113 18.16 2.11 -13.08
C MET A 113 17.03 2.34 -12.07
N CYS A 114 16.07 3.17 -12.44
CA CYS A 114 14.86 3.38 -11.64
C CYS A 114 14.04 2.09 -11.49
N GLU A 115 13.19 2.02 -10.47
CA GLU A 115 12.21 0.93 -10.31
C GLU A 115 11.13 0.97 -11.42
N GLY A 116 10.75 2.18 -11.84
CA GLY A 116 9.73 2.44 -12.82
C GLY A 116 9.12 3.82 -12.66
N THR A 117 7.94 4.02 -13.26
CA THR A 117 7.20 5.27 -13.24
C THR A 117 5.77 5.07 -12.73
N ILE A 118 5.15 6.17 -12.31
CA ILE A 118 3.73 6.22 -11.94
C ILE A 118 3.01 7.05 -12.99
N VAL A 119 1.91 6.52 -13.50
CA VAL A 119 1.04 7.20 -14.46
C VAL A 119 -0.24 7.58 -13.72
N LYS A 120 -0.52 8.89 -13.61
CA LYS A 120 -1.73 9.43 -12.98
C LYS A 120 -2.27 10.62 -13.79
N THR A 121 -3.54 10.95 -13.58
CA THR A 121 -4.19 12.09 -14.23
C THR A 121 -3.78 13.41 -13.57
N LEU A 122 -3.71 14.51 -14.35
CA LEU A 122 -3.43 15.84 -13.81
C LEU A 122 -4.53 16.30 -12.84
N LYS A 123 -5.79 16.10 -13.25
CA LYS A 123 -6.97 16.23 -12.40
C LYS A 123 -7.25 14.90 -11.73
N THR A 124 -7.36 14.85 -10.41
CA THR A 124 -7.57 13.59 -9.71
C THR A 124 -8.91 12.98 -10.12
N LYS A 125 -8.90 11.73 -10.58
CA LYS A 125 -10.09 10.98 -10.99
C LYS A 125 -10.22 9.67 -10.22
N TYR A 126 -11.45 9.17 -10.13
CA TYR A 126 -11.79 7.91 -9.49
C TYR A 126 -12.65 7.06 -10.43
N PHE A 127 -12.50 5.74 -10.34
CA PHE A 127 -13.42 4.79 -10.95
C PHE A 127 -14.76 4.78 -10.20
N GLY A 128 -15.81 4.21 -10.78
CA GLY A 128 -17.14 4.13 -10.15
C GLY A 128 -17.16 3.40 -8.80
N ASN A 129 -16.16 2.56 -8.53
CA ASN A 129 -15.98 1.88 -7.23
C ASN A 129 -15.23 2.74 -6.18
N GLY A 130 -14.88 3.99 -6.51
CA GLY A 130 -14.15 4.91 -5.63
C GLY A 130 -12.63 4.72 -5.61
N SER A 131 -12.07 3.77 -6.38
CA SER A 131 -10.61 3.62 -6.51
C SER A 131 -10.02 4.75 -7.34
N ARG A 132 -8.85 5.26 -6.96
CA ARG A 132 -8.18 6.33 -7.71
C ARG A 132 -7.66 5.81 -9.06
N VAL A 133 -7.76 6.63 -10.10
CA VAL A 133 -7.17 6.35 -11.42
C VAL A 133 -5.67 6.65 -11.35
N ILE A 134 -4.89 5.62 -11.04
CA ILE A 134 -3.44 5.66 -10.93
C ILE A 134 -2.85 4.30 -11.28
N LEU A 135 -1.80 4.28 -12.08
CA LEU A 135 -1.17 3.08 -12.60
C LEU A 135 0.33 3.09 -12.27
N LYS A 136 0.88 1.90 -12.05
CA LYS A 136 2.31 1.67 -11.88
C LYS A 136 2.87 1.07 -13.16
N ASN A 137 3.91 1.67 -13.71
CA ASN A 137 4.65 1.16 -14.85
C ASN A 137 6.06 0.78 -14.36
N LYS A 138 6.22 -0.46 -13.88
CA LYS A 138 7.45 -0.98 -13.27
C LYS A 138 8.21 -1.87 -14.26
N ASN A 139 9.53 -1.87 -14.18
CA ASN A 139 10.33 -2.74 -15.03
C ASN A 139 10.30 -4.23 -14.58
N GLU A 140 10.64 -5.12 -15.50
CA GLU A 140 10.58 -6.57 -15.29
C GLU A 140 11.60 -7.06 -14.25
N LYS A 141 12.84 -6.53 -14.30
CA LYS A 141 13.92 -6.86 -13.34
C LYS A 141 13.53 -6.59 -11.88
N TRP A 142 12.68 -5.59 -11.63
CA TRP A 142 12.12 -5.32 -10.30
C TRP A 142 10.90 -6.19 -9.99
N THR A 143 10.07 -6.48 -10.99
CA THR A 143 8.89 -7.34 -10.84
C THR A 143 9.28 -8.75 -10.38
N GLU A 144 10.38 -9.31 -10.88
CA GLU A 144 10.89 -10.64 -10.46
C GLU A 144 11.40 -10.65 -9.01
N LYS A 145 12.17 -9.63 -8.60
CA LYS A 145 12.63 -9.51 -7.20
C LYS A 145 11.48 -9.33 -6.23
N SER A 146 10.41 -8.61 -6.61
CA SER A 146 9.24 -8.43 -5.76
C SER A 146 8.47 -9.73 -5.50
N LYS A 147 8.52 -10.71 -6.41
CA LYS A 147 7.94 -12.05 -6.22
C LYS A 147 8.79 -12.93 -5.31
N MET A 148 10.12 -12.74 -5.30
CA MET A 148 11.04 -13.50 -4.44
C MET A 148 11.13 -12.93 -3.01
N VAL A 149 10.78 -11.66 -2.79
CA VAL A 149 10.72 -11.07 -1.44
C VAL A 149 9.35 -11.38 -0.79
N ARG A 150 9.08 -12.66 -0.56
CA ARG A 150 8.39 -13.05 0.68
C ARG A 150 9.45 -13.01 1.79
N LYS A 151 9.95 -11.82 2.11
CA LYS A 151 10.69 -11.65 3.35
C LYS A 151 9.69 -11.84 4.49
N ASP A 152 10.01 -12.74 5.39
CA ASP A 152 9.46 -12.77 6.74
C ASP A 152 9.32 -11.33 7.23
N ARG A 153 8.07 -10.88 7.37
CA ARG A 153 7.83 -9.58 7.97
C ARG A 153 8.27 -9.74 9.43
N PRO A 154 9.12 -8.85 9.96
CA PRO A 154 9.26 -8.74 11.40
C PRO A 154 7.85 -8.55 12.00
N ALA A 155 7.63 -9.17 13.15
CA ALA A 155 6.35 -9.25 13.85
C ALA A 155 5.51 -7.98 13.64
N GLN A 156 4.27 -8.18 13.19
CA GLN A 156 3.28 -7.12 12.96
C GLN A 156 3.38 -6.08 14.08
N LYS A 157 3.78 -4.85 13.73
CA LYS A 157 3.53 -3.68 14.57
C LYS A 157 2.06 -3.75 14.98
N GLU A 158 1.78 -3.66 16.27
CA GLU A 158 0.43 -3.71 16.83
C GLU A 158 -0.49 -2.83 15.98
N VAL A 159 -1.52 -3.46 15.41
CA VAL A 159 -2.50 -2.76 14.59
C VAL A 159 -3.35 -1.93 15.56
N HIS A 160 -3.01 -0.65 15.72
CA HIS A 160 -3.87 0.28 16.46
C HIS A 160 -5.19 0.46 15.68
N PHE A 161 -6.26 0.00 16.30
CA PHE A 161 -7.64 0.29 15.93
C PHE A 161 -8.13 1.51 16.71
N SER A 162 -9.07 2.26 16.16
CA SER A 162 -9.96 3.07 16.97
C SER A 162 -10.75 2.19 17.96
N GLU A 163 -11.28 2.77 19.03
CA GLU A 163 -12.08 2.02 20.01
C GLU A 163 -13.27 1.30 19.33
N ASN A 164 -13.91 1.97 18.37
CA ASN A 164 -15.02 1.41 17.60
C ASN A 164 -14.56 0.23 16.71
N ALA A 165 -13.45 0.37 15.99
CA ALA A 165 -12.91 -0.70 15.16
C ALA A 165 -12.41 -1.89 16.00
N LYS A 166 -11.92 -1.63 17.22
CA LYS A 166 -11.54 -2.67 18.18
C LYS A 166 -12.76 -3.46 18.66
N ASN A 167 -13.83 -2.77 19.07
CA ASN A 167 -15.08 -3.43 19.48
C ASN A 167 -15.68 -4.27 18.36
N ILE A 168 -15.66 -3.77 17.11
CA ILE A 168 -16.11 -4.52 15.94
C ILE A 168 -15.23 -5.76 15.71
N TRP A 169 -13.90 -5.63 15.83
CA TRP A 169 -13.00 -6.77 15.74
C TRP A 169 -13.25 -7.81 16.86
N ASP A 170 -13.51 -7.35 18.08
CA ASP A 170 -13.80 -8.19 19.24
C ASP A 170 -15.09 -8.99 19.09
N GLU A 171 -16.09 -8.45 18.38
CA GLU A 171 -17.27 -9.23 18.00
C GLU A 171 -17.01 -10.16 16.81
N ILE A 172 -16.40 -9.69 15.72
CA ILE A 172 -16.14 -10.51 14.51
C ILE A 172 -15.36 -11.78 14.83
N GLN A 173 -14.33 -11.71 15.68
CA GLN A 173 -13.50 -12.88 15.98
C GLN A 173 -14.28 -14.02 16.68
N LYS A 174 -15.38 -13.71 17.38
CA LYS A 174 -16.22 -14.74 18.04
C LYS A 174 -16.95 -15.64 17.04
N TYR A 175 -17.15 -15.17 15.81
CA TYR A 175 -17.80 -15.95 14.75
C TYR A 175 -16.84 -16.95 14.10
N ALA A 176 -15.52 -16.78 14.26
CA ALA A 176 -14.49 -17.66 13.71
C ALA A 176 -14.36 -18.96 14.51
N THR A 177 -15.42 -19.79 14.49
CA THR A 177 -15.49 -21.06 15.23
C THR A 177 -15.25 -22.27 14.33
N VAL A 178 -14.73 -23.35 14.90
CA VAL A 178 -14.54 -24.64 14.22
C VAL A 178 -15.87 -25.17 13.65
N ASN A 179 -16.97 -25.02 14.39
CA ASN A 179 -18.29 -25.43 13.92
C ASN A 179 -18.69 -24.71 12.62
N ARG A 180 -18.39 -23.41 12.52
CA ARG A 180 -18.64 -22.64 11.30
C ARG A 180 -17.73 -23.07 10.15
N LEU A 181 -16.46 -23.34 10.43
CA LEU A 181 -15.55 -23.91 9.44
C LEU A 181 -16.10 -25.25 8.90
N ASN A 182 -16.56 -26.14 9.79
CA ASN A 182 -17.15 -27.43 9.39
C ASN A 182 -18.40 -27.27 8.52
N ASN A 183 -19.26 -26.29 8.84
CA ASN A 183 -20.44 -25.96 8.02
C ASN A 183 -20.05 -25.44 6.63
N VAL A 184 -18.95 -24.72 6.52
CA VAL A 184 -18.42 -24.24 5.24
C VAL A 184 -17.83 -25.40 4.44
N VAL A 185 -17.04 -26.27 5.09
CA VAL A 185 -16.41 -27.43 4.44
C VAL A 185 -17.47 -28.44 3.97
N SER A 186 -18.53 -28.68 4.74
CA SER A 186 -19.60 -29.61 4.34
C SER A 186 -20.35 -29.16 3.08
N LYS A 187 -20.44 -27.84 2.82
CA LYS A 187 -21.02 -27.26 1.60
C LYS A 187 -20.07 -27.34 0.39
N ILE A 188 -18.77 -27.55 0.62
CA ILE A 188 -17.76 -27.61 -0.44
C ILE A 188 -17.66 -29.01 -1.07
N GLY A 189 -18.07 -30.06 -0.35
CA GLY A 189 -17.98 -31.47 -0.79
C GLY A 189 -16.73 -32.17 -0.27
N GLU A 190 -16.22 -33.17 -1.00
CA GLU A 190 -14.95 -33.83 -0.65
C GLU A 190 -13.81 -32.81 -0.58
N PHE A 191 -13.14 -32.77 0.56
CA PHE A 191 -12.08 -31.80 0.81
C PHE A 191 -10.75 -32.30 0.24
N GLU A 192 -10.18 -31.53 -0.69
CA GLU A 192 -8.81 -31.73 -1.16
C GLU A 192 -7.87 -30.61 -0.68
N PRO A 193 -6.57 -30.88 -0.42
CA PRO A 193 -5.61 -29.86 0.02
C PRO A 193 -5.50 -28.63 -0.91
N LYS A 194 -5.77 -28.79 -2.21
CA LYS A 194 -5.81 -27.69 -3.18
C LYS A 194 -6.94 -26.69 -2.93
N MET A 195 -7.93 -27.06 -2.12
CA MET A 195 -9.14 -26.29 -1.82
C MET A 195 -9.00 -25.40 -0.58
N ILE A 196 -7.85 -25.44 0.12
CA ILE A 196 -7.59 -24.60 1.31
C ILE A 196 -7.85 -23.11 1.04
N GLY A 197 -7.41 -22.60 -0.11
CA GLY A 197 -7.66 -21.20 -0.49
C GLY A 197 -9.16 -20.88 -0.65
N LYS A 198 -9.94 -21.84 -1.17
CA LYS A 198 -11.40 -21.73 -1.31
C LYS A 198 -12.08 -21.80 0.05
N ALA A 199 -11.64 -22.68 0.95
CA ALA A 199 -12.14 -22.79 2.31
C ALA A 199 -11.89 -21.51 3.12
N ILE A 200 -10.70 -20.91 3.04
CA ILE A 200 -10.36 -19.62 3.67
C ILE A 200 -11.31 -18.52 3.21
N GLY A 201 -11.53 -18.41 1.90
CA GLY A 201 -12.41 -17.40 1.32
C GLY A 201 -13.86 -17.56 1.75
N LEU A 202 -14.41 -18.77 1.62
CA LEU A 202 -15.78 -19.07 2.01
C LEU A 202 -16.01 -18.94 3.52
N PHE A 203 -15.01 -19.30 4.34
CA PHE A 203 -15.12 -19.16 5.79
C PHE A 203 -15.06 -17.69 6.24
N SER A 204 -14.19 -16.89 5.63
CA SER A 204 -14.15 -15.45 5.88
C SER A 204 -15.47 -14.78 5.47
N GLN A 205 -16.05 -15.21 4.35
CA GLN A 205 -17.34 -14.71 3.89
C GLN A 205 -18.48 -15.10 4.83
N ASP A 206 -18.57 -16.37 5.24
CA ASP A 206 -19.61 -16.87 6.16
C ASP A 206 -19.55 -16.14 7.51
N ILE A 207 -18.34 -15.86 8.04
CA ILE A 207 -18.15 -15.05 9.26
C ILE A 207 -18.74 -13.64 9.09
N LEU A 208 -18.39 -12.95 8.01
CA LEU A 208 -18.85 -11.56 7.80
C LEU A 208 -20.34 -11.49 7.52
N GLU A 209 -20.89 -12.45 6.78
CA GLU A 209 -22.33 -12.54 6.51
C GLU A 209 -23.14 -12.77 7.79
N ASP A 210 -22.65 -13.61 8.71
CA ASP A 210 -23.36 -13.88 9.96
C ASP A 210 -23.22 -12.72 10.95
N PHE A 211 -22.04 -12.11 11.04
CA PHE A 211 -21.84 -10.88 11.79
C PHE A 211 -22.78 -9.75 11.32
N GLU A 212 -22.96 -9.58 10.01
CA GLU A 212 -23.84 -8.56 9.43
C GLU A 212 -25.32 -8.77 9.78
N LYS A 213 -25.76 -10.01 10.06
CA LYS A 213 -27.13 -10.29 10.52
C LYS A 213 -27.39 -9.76 11.93
N ASP A 214 -26.41 -9.92 12.82
CA ASP A 214 -26.51 -9.50 14.21
C ASP A 214 -26.20 -8.00 14.37
N PHE A 215 -25.34 -7.45 13.50
CA PHE A 215 -24.88 -6.07 13.53
C PHE A 215 -25.00 -5.37 12.16
N PRO A 216 -26.23 -5.11 11.65
CA PRO A 216 -26.41 -4.55 10.32
C PRO A 216 -25.70 -3.20 10.13
N LYS A 217 -24.92 -3.09 9.06
CA LYS A 217 -24.17 -1.91 8.60
C LYS A 217 -23.08 -1.41 9.54
N VAL A 218 -22.88 -2.00 10.72
CA VAL A 218 -21.88 -1.57 11.70
C VAL A 218 -20.46 -1.64 11.13
N PHE A 219 -20.17 -2.66 10.32
CA PHE A 219 -18.85 -2.75 9.66
C PHE A 219 -18.61 -1.62 8.65
N THR A 220 -19.68 -1.07 8.06
CA THR A 220 -19.58 0.01 7.06
C THR A 220 -19.53 1.41 7.66
N THR A 221 -19.79 1.56 8.97
CA THR A 221 -19.73 2.86 9.66
C THR A 221 -18.32 3.30 10.03
N ILE A 222 -17.36 2.38 10.06
CA ILE A 222 -15.94 2.69 10.30
C ILE A 222 -15.19 3.04 9.01
N GLU A 223 -14.04 3.70 9.12
CA GLU A 223 -13.26 4.11 7.96
C GLU A 223 -12.83 2.93 7.08
N LYS A 224 -12.79 3.13 5.76
CA LYS A 224 -12.39 2.08 4.81
C LYS A 224 -10.98 1.51 5.08
N GLU A 225 -10.07 2.30 5.63
CA GLU A 225 -8.74 1.80 6.03
C GLU A 225 -8.81 0.89 7.27
N GLU A 226 -9.71 1.16 8.22
CA GLU A 226 -9.96 0.28 9.36
C GLU A 226 -10.66 -1.01 8.93
N GLN A 227 -11.64 -0.92 8.02
CA GLN A 227 -12.27 -2.11 7.41
C GLN A 227 -11.22 -3.00 6.73
N LYS A 228 -10.29 -2.42 5.97
CA LYS A 228 -9.17 -3.17 5.36
C LYS A 228 -8.27 -3.82 6.39
N ARG A 229 -7.97 -3.14 7.50
CA ARG A 229 -7.15 -3.69 8.60
C ARG A 229 -7.86 -4.84 9.29
N ILE A 230 -9.16 -4.71 9.58
CA ILE A 230 -9.99 -5.79 10.13
C ILE A 230 -10.03 -6.98 9.18
N ASN A 231 -10.30 -6.76 7.88
CA ASN A 231 -10.31 -7.83 6.89
C ASN A 231 -8.96 -8.55 6.79
N LYS A 232 -7.84 -7.83 6.92
CA LYS A 232 -6.51 -8.43 6.95
C LYS A 232 -6.29 -9.27 8.21
N LYS A 233 -6.77 -8.80 9.36
CA LYS A 233 -6.68 -9.52 10.63
C LYS A 233 -7.58 -10.76 10.63
N LEU A 234 -8.80 -10.65 10.11
CA LEU A 234 -9.73 -11.76 9.89
C LEU A 234 -9.13 -12.83 9.00
N ASN A 235 -8.55 -12.45 7.86
CA ASN A 235 -7.88 -13.41 6.97
C ASN A 235 -6.75 -14.15 7.68
N SER A 236 -5.98 -13.48 8.55
CA SER A 236 -4.91 -14.13 9.31
C SER A 236 -5.49 -15.15 10.30
N LEU A 237 -6.50 -14.74 11.08
CA LEU A 237 -7.22 -15.62 12.01
C LEU A 237 -7.83 -16.84 11.30
N VAL A 238 -8.53 -16.62 10.18
CA VAL A 238 -9.17 -17.69 9.39
C VAL A 238 -8.14 -18.64 8.81
N ILE A 239 -7.00 -18.13 8.34
CA ILE A 239 -5.89 -18.99 7.91
C ILE A 239 -5.43 -19.88 9.07
N ASP A 240 -5.22 -19.32 10.25
CA ASP A 240 -4.71 -20.08 11.40
C ASP A 240 -5.70 -21.19 11.80
N VAL A 241 -6.99 -20.87 11.94
CA VAL A 241 -8.05 -21.84 12.24
C VAL A 241 -8.14 -22.94 11.17
N VAL A 242 -8.11 -22.57 9.87
CA VAL A 242 -8.17 -23.54 8.77
C VAL A 242 -6.95 -24.45 8.77
N LYS A 243 -5.76 -23.92 9.06
CA LYS A 243 -4.54 -24.73 9.14
C LYS A 243 -4.57 -25.67 10.33
N GLU A 244 -4.98 -25.16 11.49
CA GLU A 244 -5.09 -25.95 12.71
C GLU A 244 -6.08 -27.11 12.53
N GLU A 245 -7.26 -26.87 11.97
CA GLU A 245 -8.30 -27.91 11.84
C GLU A 245 -8.10 -28.82 10.61
N LEU A 246 -7.69 -28.27 9.46
CA LEU A 246 -7.65 -29.02 8.20
C LEU A 246 -6.25 -29.51 7.80
N MET A 247 -5.17 -29.01 8.41
CA MET A 247 -3.81 -29.54 8.19
C MET A 247 -3.29 -30.43 9.32
N THR A 248 -3.95 -30.48 10.49
CA THR A 248 -3.66 -31.50 11.52
C THR A 248 -4.35 -32.84 11.24
N LEU A 249 -5.17 -32.94 10.20
CA LEU A 249 -5.62 -34.20 9.59
C LEU A 249 -4.47 -34.90 8.83
N LYS A 250 -3.42 -35.25 9.59
CA LYS A 250 -2.39 -36.23 9.24
C LYS A 250 -2.01 -36.99 10.50
N VAL A 251 -2.75 -38.06 10.78
CA VAL A 251 -2.25 -39.45 10.73
C VAL A 251 -3.38 -40.33 10.22
#